data_AF-A0A429AH41-F1
#
_entry.id   AF-A0A429AH41-F1
#
_cell.length_a   1.000
_cell.length_b   1.000
_cell.length_c   1.000
_cell.angle_alpha   90.00
_cell.angle_beta   90.00
_cell.angle_gamma   90.00
#
_symmetry.space_group_name_H-M   'P 1'
#
loop_
_entity.id
_entity.type
_entity.pdbx_description
1 polymer ?
#
loop_
_entity_poly.entity_id
_entity_poly.type
_entity_poly.pdbx_seq_one_letter_code
_entity_poly.pdbx_strand_id
1 'polypeptide(L)'
;MIAFVARYGLGIVLALAVLGKARNFGAFRSSLATFGLQGRVAQAGAFTVVTVEALVALAAFSLVADDLVVGVTGTGLGLSFTAAQTYLLVMGEQAAPCLCFGSAERASARTFGRAALVLLLGLTLWGAAV
;
A
#
# COMPACT_ATOMS: atom_id res chain seq x y z
N MET A 1 6.19 -22.06 -6.39
CA MET A 1 6.60 -21.01 -7.35
C MET A 1 5.72 -19.77 -7.26
N ILE A 2 4.38 -19.90 -7.32
CA ILE A 2 3.46 -18.75 -7.24
C ILE A 2 3.58 -17.98 -5.91
N ALA A 3 3.60 -18.67 -4.76
CA ALA A 3 3.78 -18.04 -3.46
C ALA A 3 5.12 -17.27 -3.34
N PHE A 4 6.21 -17.83 -3.87
CA PHE A 4 7.51 -17.17 -3.91
C PHE A 4 7.43 -15.86 -4.72
N VAL A 5 6.88 -15.92 -5.95
CA VAL A 5 6.68 -14.72 -6.78
C VAL A 5 5.79 -13.69 -6.08
N ALA A 6 4.72 -14.13 -5.42
CA ALA A 6 3.82 -13.26 -4.68
C ALA A 6 4.53 -12.56 -3.52
N ARG A 7 5.32 -13.29 -2.75
CA ARG A 7 6.09 -12.79 -1.60
C ARG A 7 7.06 -11.70 -2.02
N TYR A 8 7.96 -12.01 -2.94
CA TYR A 8 8.98 -11.04 -3.36
C TYR A 8 8.38 -9.91 -4.20
N GLY A 9 7.37 -10.18 -5.02
CA GLY A 9 6.64 -9.16 -5.76
C GLY A 9 5.98 -8.14 -4.83
N LEU A 10 5.28 -8.61 -3.80
CA LEU A 10 4.70 -7.76 -2.77
C LEU A 10 5.79 -6.94 -2.04
N GLY A 11 6.89 -7.60 -1.65
CA GLY A 11 8.03 -6.95 -0.99
C GLY A 11 8.63 -5.81 -1.81
N ILE A 12 8.86 -6.03 -3.11
CA ILE A 12 9.39 -5.00 -4.03
C ILE A 12 8.42 -3.83 -4.14
N VAL A 13 7.12 -4.10 -4.35
CA VAL A 13 6.11 -3.03 -4.50
C VAL A 13 6.04 -2.18 -3.24
N LEU A 14 6.02 -2.79 -2.06
CA LEU A 14 5.97 -2.08 -0.79
C LEU A 14 7.26 -1.30 -0.52
N ALA A 15 8.43 -1.87 -0.83
CA ALA A 15 9.71 -1.17 -0.68
C ALA A 15 9.77 0.10 -1.56
N LEU A 16 9.31 0.01 -2.81
CA LEU A 16 9.22 1.17 -3.71
C LEU A 16 8.21 2.20 -3.20
N ALA A 17 7.07 1.76 -2.67
CA ALA A 17 6.07 2.63 -2.08
C ALA A 17 6.62 3.40 -0.88
N VAL A 18 7.31 2.70 0.03
CA VAL A 18 7.99 3.30 1.19
C VAL A 18 9.02 4.31 0.74
N LEU A 19 9.89 3.96 -0.22
CA LEU A 19 10.94 4.86 -0.71
C LEU A 19 10.33 6.15 -1.29
N GLY A 20 9.26 6.03 -2.08
CA GLY A 20 8.57 7.18 -2.64
C GLY A 20 7.89 8.04 -1.58
N LYS A 21 7.17 7.42 -0.62
CA LYS A 21 6.53 8.12 0.50
C LYS A 21 7.54 8.78 1.43
N ALA A 22 8.68 8.14 1.70
CA ALA A 22 9.74 8.69 2.56
C ALA A 22 10.40 9.92 1.90
N ARG A 23 10.69 9.85 0.59
CA ARG A 23 11.25 10.99 -0.16
C ARG A 23 10.31 12.19 -0.20
N ASN A 24 9.00 11.95 -0.32
CA ASN A 24 7.98 12.99 -0.42
C ASN A 24 7.00 12.95 0.76
N PHE A 25 7.51 12.78 1.99
CA PHE A 25 6.66 12.55 3.17
C PHE A 25 5.70 13.70 3.45
N GLY A 26 6.14 14.95 3.22
CA GLY A 26 5.28 16.13 3.34
C GLY A 26 4.07 16.09 2.40
N ALA A 27 4.30 15.67 1.14
CA ALA A 27 3.25 15.53 0.14
C ALA A 27 2.31 14.36 0.45
N PHE A 28 2.85 13.25 0.95
CA PHE A 28 2.03 12.10 1.35
C PHE A 28 1.11 12.48 2.51
N ARG A 29 1.67 13.13 3.54
CA ARG A 29 0.88 13.66 4.66
C ARG A 29 -0.21 14.63 4.19
N SER A 30 0.09 15.55 3.26
CA SER A 30 -0.94 16.47 2.74
C SER A 30 -2.01 15.76 1.92
N SER A 31 -1.67 14.68 1.22
CA SER A 31 -2.68 13.88 0.47
C SER A 31 -3.71 13.21 1.40
N LEU A 32 -3.39 13.02 2.68
CA LEU A 32 -4.33 12.47 3.65
C LEU A 32 -5.48 13.45 4.00
N ALA A 33 -5.30 14.75 3.73
CA ALA A 33 -6.35 15.75 3.94
C ALA A 33 -7.59 15.48 3.06
N THR A 34 -7.39 14.89 1.88
CA THR A 34 -8.47 14.44 0.97
C THR A 34 -9.37 13.37 1.61
N PHE A 35 -8.85 12.65 2.60
CA PHE A 35 -9.59 11.65 3.38
C PHE A 35 -10.03 12.18 4.75
N GLY A 36 -10.03 13.50 4.96
CA GLY A 36 -10.44 14.14 6.21
C GLY A 36 -9.39 14.11 7.33
N LEU A 37 -8.19 13.59 7.07
CA LEU A 37 -7.11 13.54 8.06
C LEU A 37 -6.26 14.82 7.98
N GLN A 38 -6.23 15.60 9.06
CA GLN A 38 -5.46 16.85 9.11
C GLN A 38 -4.56 16.93 10.35
N GLY A 39 -3.60 17.85 10.31
CA GLY A 39 -2.73 18.16 11.46
C GLY A 39 -1.94 16.96 11.99
N ARG A 40 -2.00 16.75 13.31
CA ARG A 40 -1.27 15.67 14.00
C ARG A 40 -1.75 14.28 13.61
N VAL A 41 -3.04 14.13 13.31
CA VAL A 41 -3.62 12.84 12.91
C VAL A 41 -3.08 12.42 11.54
N ALA A 42 -2.98 13.35 10.59
CA ALA A 42 -2.36 13.09 9.29
C ALA A 42 -0.88 12.69 9.42
N GLN A 43 -0.15 13.32 10.35
CA GLN A 43 1.25 12.98 10.58
C GLN A 43 1.40 11.58 11.18
N ALA A 44 0.62 11.25 12.20
CA ALA A 44 0.62 9.92 12.81
C ALA A 44 0.17 8.84 11.81
N GLY A 45 -0.88 9.11 11.04
CA GLY A 45 -1.36 8.21 9.99
C GLY A 45 -0.32 7.98 8.90
N ALA A 46 0.29 9.03 8.38
CA ALA A 46 1.34 8.93 7.35
C ALA A 46 2.54 8.12 7.86
N PHE A 47 3.00 8.39 9.09
CA PHE A 47 4.09 7.63 9.70
C PHE A 47 3.73 6.15 9.85
N THR A 48 2.54 5.87 10.40
CA THR A 48 2.06 4.49 10.61
C THR A 48 2.01 3.71 9.31
N VAL A 49 1.43 4.28 8.24
CA VAL A 49 1.35 3.63 6.93
C VAL A 49 2.75 3.32 6.39
N VAL A 50 3.66 4.28 6.41
CA VAL A 50 5.05 4.07 5.92
C VAL A 50 5.77 3.00 6.75
N THR A 51 5.61 3.01 8.07
CA THR A 51 6.22 2.01 8.95
C THR A 51 5.66 0.62 8.69
N VAL A 52 4.34 0.47 8.58
CA VAL A 52 3.70 -0.82 8.29
C VAL A 52 4.16 -1.35 6.94
N GLU A 53 4.15 -0.52 5.89
CA GLU A 53 4.64 -0.93 4.57
C GLU A 53 6.11 -1.36 4.60
N ALA A 54 6.95 -0.65 5.36
CA ALA A 54 8.37 -0.99 5.51
C ALA A 54 8.56 -2.32 6.25
N LEU A 55 7.82 -2.55 7.32
CA LEU A 55 7.87 -3.81 8.08
C LEU A 55 7.39 -4.98 7.23
N VAL A 56 6.31 -4.83 6.47
CA VAL A 56 5.81 -5.88 5.59
C VAL A 56 6.78 -6.13 4.44
N ALA A 57 7.40 -5.09 3.87
CA ALA A 57 8.44 -5.25 2.85
C ALA A 57 9.64 -6.05 3.41
N LEU A 58 10.13 -5.69 4.59
CA LEU A 58 11.23 -6.42 5.25
C LEU A 58 10.85 -7.86 5.56
N ALA A 59 9.63 -8.10 6.07
CA ALA A 59 9.12 -9.43 6.34
C ALA A 59 9.03 -10.27 5.06
N ALA A 60 8.59 -9.69 3.94
CA ALA A 60 8.54 -10.38 2.67
C ALA A 60 9.92 -10.87 2.19
N PHE A 61 10.99 -10.10 2.44
CA PHE A 61 12.37 -10.52 2.12
C PHE A 61 13.02 -11.40 3.18
N SER A 62 12.47 -11.47 4.38
CA SER A 62 12.98 -12.32 5.46
C SER A 62 12.74 -13.80 5.15
N LEU A 63 13.75 -14.64 5.38
CA LEU A 63 13.65 -16.10 5.23
C LEU A 63 12.89 -16.77 6.38
N VAL A 64 12.70 -16.06 7.50
CA VAL A 64 12.12 -16.60 8.74
C VAL A 64 10.71 -16.06 9.03
N ALA A 65 10.22 -15.09 8.25
CA ALA A 65 8.91 -14.51 8.49
C ALA A 65 7.79 -15.40 7.94
N ASP A 66 6.75 -15.58 8.73
CA ASP A 66 5.57 -16.38 8.42
C ASP A 66 4.80 -15.81 7.21
N ASP A 67 4.55 -16.65 6.20
CA ASP A 67 3.76 -16.32 5.01
C ASP A 67 2.34 -15.85 5.38
N LEU A 68 1.77 -16.37 6.47
CA LEU A 68 0.45 -15.95 6.95
C LEU A 68 0.44 -14.47 7.33
N VAL A 69 1.46 -14.03 8.08
CA VAL A 69 1.55 -12.63 8.55
C VAL A 69 1.78 -11.69 7.38
N VAL A 70 2.69 -12.05 6.46
CA VAL A 70 2.96 -11.26 5.25
C VAL A 70 1.72 -11.19 4.36
N GLY A 71 1.00 -12.31 4.21
CA GLY A 71 -0.24 -12.40 3.44
C GLY A 71 -1.34 -11.52 4.01
N VAL A 72 -1.69 -11.68 5.30
CA VAL A 72 -2.76 -10.92 5.95
C VAL A 72 -2.49 -9.41 5.92
N THR A 73 -1.26 -9.01 6.27
CA THR A 73 -0.88 -7.59 6.26
C THR A 73 -0.84 -7.01 4.84
N GLY A 74 -0.32 -7.77 3.86
CA GLY A 74 -0.35 -7.41 2.45
C GLY A 74 -1.77 -7.25 1.90
N THR A 75 -2.68 -8.15 2.25
CA THR A 75 -4.12 -8.07 1.91
C THR A 75 -4.75 -6.82 2.52
N GLY A 76 -4.49 -6.54 3.79
CA GLY A 76 -5.01 -5.34 4.47
C GLY A 76 -4.54 -4.03 3.81
N LEU A 77 -3.26 -3.95 3.42
CA LEU A 77 -2.72 -2.83 2.65
C LEU A 77 -3.37 -2.72 1.27
N GLY A 78 -3.49 -3.84 0.54
CA GLY A 78 -4.14 -3.90 -0.77
C GLY A 78 -5.60 -3.43 -0.72
N LEU A 79 -6.36 -3.86 0.29
CA LEU A 79 -7.73 -3.39 0.54
C LEU A 79 -7.76 -1.88 0.81
N SER A 80 -6.86 -1.39 1.65
CA SER A 80 -6.77 0.03 2.01
C SER A 80 -6.48 0.90 0.78
N PHE A 81 -5.52 0.50 -0.05
CA PHE A 81 -5.22 1.21 -1.31
C PHE A 81 -6.37 1.15 -2.31
N THR A 82 -7.07 0.00 -2.38
CA THR A 82 -8.23 -0.16 -3.25
C THR A 82 -9.36 0.74 -2.80
N ALA A 83 -9.70 0.74 -1.50
CA ALA A 83 -10.72 1.59 -0.91
C ALA A 83 -10.41 3.09 -1.11
N ALA A 84 -9.17 3.51 -0.86
CA ALA A 84 -8.74 4.88 -1.07
C ALA A 84 -8.90 5.32 -2.54
N GLN A 85 -8.54 4.46 -3.50
CA GLN A 85 -8.72 4.76 -4.91
C GLN A 85 -10.18 4.75 -5.34
N THR A 86 -10.98 3.80 -4.87
CA THR A 86 -12.43 3.78 -5.13
C THR A 86 -13.09 5.05 -4.60
N TYR A 87 -12.72 5.50 -3.39
CA TYR A 87 -13.22 6.76 -2.84
C TYR A 87 -12.92 7.96 -3.75
N LEU A 88 -11.67 8.10 -4.21
CA LEU A 88 -11.28 9.19 -5.12
C LEU A 88 -12.01 9.12 -6.47
N LEU A 89 -12.26 7.92 -6.99
CA LEU A 89 -13.03 7.73 -8.22
C LEU A 89 -14.51 8.08 -8.04
N VAL A 90 -15.12 7.68 -6.92
CA VAL A 90 -16.55 7.91 -6.62
C VAL A 90 -16.83 9.38 -6.31
N MET A 91 -15.95 10.05 -5.56
CA MET A 91 -16.13 11.46 -5.18
C MET A 91 -15.80 12.44 -6.31
N GLY A 92 -15.42 11.95 -7.51
CA GLY A 92 -15.05 12.80 -8.64
C GLY A 92 -13.71 13.51 -8.47
N GLU A 93 -12.97 13.22 -7.40
CA GLU A 93 -11.64 13.78 -7.11
C GLU A 93 -10.53 13.06 -7.86
N GLN A 94 -10.77 12.65 -9.11
CA GLN A 94 -9.80 11.96 -9.95
C GLN A 94 -8.53 12.79 -10.19
N ALA A 95 -8.63 14.11 -10.04
CA ALA A 95 -7.51 15.04 -10.12
C ALA A 95 -6.65 15.09 -8.85
N ALA A 96 -7.15 14.63 -7.69
CA ALA A 96 -6.41 14.63 -6.44
C ALA A 96 -5.31 13.55 -6.47
N PRO A 97 -4.04 13.91 -6.25
CA PRO A 97 -2.95 12.94 -6.27
C PRO A 97 -3.03 12.01 -5.05
N CYS A 98 -3.20 10.69 -5.25
CA CYS A 98 -2.93 9.71 -4.19
C CYS A 98 -1.46 9.30 -4.25
N LEU A 99 -0.77 9.38 -3.11
CA LEU A 99 0.57 8.85 -2.93
C LEU A 99 0.57 7.38 -2.47
N CYS A 100 -0.50 6.64 -2.80
CA CYS A 100 -0.75 5.24 -2.44
C CYS A 100 0.47 4.33 -2.72
N PHE A 101 1.20 4.55 -3.81
CA PHE A 101 2.40 3.78 -4.19
C PHE A 101 3.71 4.58 -4.12
N GLY A 102 3.75 5.63 -3.30
CA GLY A 102 4.94 6.48 -3.17
C GLY A 102 5.20 7.44 -4.34
N SER A 103 4.42 7.37 -5.40
CA SER A 103 4.35 8.35 -6.48
C SER A 103 3.04 9.12 -6.40
N ALA A 104 3.10 10.43 -6.64
CA ALA A 104 1.90 11.27 -6.75
C ALA A 104 1.22 10.96 -8.08
N GLU A 105 0.30 10.00 -8.07
CA GLU A 105 -0.44 9.56 -9.25
C GLU A 105 -1.91 9.91 -9.10
N ARG A 106 -2.54 10.28 -10.23
CA ARG A 106 -4.00 10.44 -10.30
C ARG A 106 -4.66 9.08 -10.28
N ALA A 107 -5.81 8.99 -9.62
CA ALA A 107 -6.62 7.78 -9.62
C ALA A 107 -7.02 7.43 -11.07
N SER A 108 -6.65 6.24 -11.52
CA SER A 108 -6.87 5.75 -12.88
C SER A 108 -7.04 4.23 -12.88
N ALA A 109 -7.49 3.66 -14.00
CA ALA A 109 -7.55 2.20 -14.15
C ALA A 109 -6.20 1.52 -13.91
N ARG A 110 -5.09 2.19 -14.24
CA ARG A 110 -3.73 1.68 -14.01
C ARG A 110 -3.40 1.60 -12.52
N THR A 111 -3.66 2.65 -11.76
CA THR A 111 -3.39 2.66 -10.32
C THR A 111 -4.31 1.69 -9.58
N PHE A 112 -5.55 1.55 -10.04
CA PHE A 112 -6.49 0.56 -9.52
C PHE A 112 -5.98 -0.87 -9.76
N GLY A 113 -5.49 -1.15 -10.97
CA GLY A 113 -4.84 -2.43 -11.29
C GLY A 113 -3.64 -2.74 -10.39
N ARG A 114 -2.84 -1.75 -10.02
CA ARG A 114 -1.72 -1.93 -9.05
C ARG A 114 -2.23 -2.27 -7.65
N ALA A 115 -3.30 -1.64 -7.18
CA ALA A 115 -3.90 -1.95 -5.88
C ALA A 115 -4.56 -3.33 -5.86
N ALA A 116 -5.29 -3.69 -6.93
CA ALA A 116 -5.83 -5.01 -7.12
C ALA A 116 -4.71 -6.07 -7.17
N LEU A 117 -3.59 -5.77 -7.81
CA LEU A 117 -2.44 -6.68 -7.83
C LEU A 117 -1.85 -6.88 -6.43
N VAL A 118 -1.63 -5.82 -5.65
CA VAL A 118 -1.18 -5.95 -4.24
C VAL A 118 -2.16 -6.79 -3.42
N LEU A 119 -3.47 -6.55 -3.59
CA LEU A 119 -4.51 -7.33 -2.93
C LEU A 119 -4.44 -8.82 -3.30
N LEU A 120 -4.32 -9.13 -4.60
CA LEU A 120 -4.21 -10.50 -5.09
C LEU A 120 -2.93 -11.18 -4.62
N LEU A 121 -1.79 -10.48 -4.57
CA LEU A 121 -0.53 -11.04 -4.05
C LEU A 121 -0.66 -11.32 -2.56
N GLY A 122 -1.27 -10.43 -1.78
CA GLY A 122 -1.56 -10.68 -0.35
C GLY A 122 -2.49 -11.88 -0.16
N LEU A 123 -3.59 -11.95 -0.91
CA LEU A 123 -4.56 -13.06 -0.84
C LEU A 123 -3.95 -14.40 -1.25
N THR A 124 -3.09 -14.42 -2.27
CA THR A 124 -2.41 -15.65 -2.69
C THR A 124 -1.42 -16.14 -1.64
N LEU A 125 -0.72 -15.24 -0.94
CA LEU A 125 0.12 -15.62 0.20
C LEU A 125 -0.69 -16.11 1.39
N TRP A 126 -1.75 -15.39 1.74
CA TRP A 126 -2.64 -15.80 2.82
C TRP A 126 -3.26 -17.16 2.53
N GLY A 127 -3.84 -17.35 1.35
CA GLY A 127 -4.47 -18.61 0.96
C GLY A 127 -3.49 -19.78 0.77
N ALA A 128 -2.19 -19.53 0.54
CA ALA A 128 -1.18 -20.57 0.49
C ALA A 128 -0.64 -20.97 1.88
N ALA A 129 -0.88 -20.14 2.91
CA ALA A 129 -0.44 -20.37 4.27
C ALA A 129 -1.52 -21.05 5.16
N VAL A 130 -2.75 -21.19 4.66
CA VAL A 130 -3.88 -21.89 5.30
C VAL A 130 -4.06 -23.26 4.66
#